data_AF-A0A960EPL3-F1
#
_entry.id   AF-A0A960EPL3-F1
#
_cell.length_a   1.000
_cell.length_b   1.000
_cell.length_c   1.000
_cell.angle_alpha   90.00
_cell.angle_beta   90.00
_cell.angle_gamma   90.00
#
_symmetry.space_group_name_H-M   'P 1'
#
loop_
_entity.id
_entity.type
_entity.pdbx_description
1 polymer ?
#
loop_
_entity_poly.entity_id
_entity_poly.type
_entity_poly.pdbx_seq_one_letter_code
_entity_poly.pdbx_strand_id
1 'polypeptide(L)'
;MGTDPDDPDSVDLTTDTDNGGTPDWIEIMLGTSTTDPADDPIDLGSTANTDTDGDGVPDWVEVIMGTDPEDATDVDLTTDTDSGGTPDWIEIALGLDIDDPTDDPFNLGDVAGTDTDGDGVPDWVEIIMGTDPEDA
;
A
#
# COMPACT_ATOMS: atom_id res chain seq x y z
N MET A 1 17.82 5.61 4.98
CA MET A 1 17.56 7.01 5.36
C MET A 1 16.17 6.96 5.95
N GLY A 2 15.99 7.34 7.21
CA GLY A 2 14.76 7.02 7.94
C GLY A 2 13.66 8.02 7.61
N THR A 3 12.44 7.51 7.48
CA THR A 3 11.21 8.31 7.42
C THR A 3 11.10 9.15 8.68
N ASP A 4 10.96 10.46 8.48
CA ASP A 4 10.73 11.41 9.57
C ASP A 4 9.23 11.36 9.87
N PRO A 5 8.79 10.99 11.09
CA PRO A 5 7.37 10.95 11.43
C PRO A 5 6.71 12.35 11.46
N ASP A 6 7.48 13.42 11.26
CA ASP A 6 7.00 14.78 11.00
C ASP A 6 7.08 15.19 9.51
N ASP A 7 7.46 14.27 8.61
CA ASP A 7 7.46 14.44 7.15
C ASP A 7 6.04 14.24 6.60
N PRO A 8 5.38 15.27 6.05
CA PRO A 8 4.06 15.12 5.44
C PRO A 8 4.05 14.14 4.25
N ASP A 9 5.22 13.87 3.68
CA ASP A 9 5.46 13.01 2.52
C ASP A 9 5.72 11.54 2.94
N SER A 10 5.73 11.24 4.25
CA SER A 10 5.83 9.87 4.77
C SER A 10 4.43 9.27 4.90
N VAL A 11 4.03 8.44 3.94
CA VAL A 11 2.76 7.72 3.96
C VAL A 11 2.84 6.46 4.84
N ASP A 12 2.11 6.43 5.95
CA ASP A 12 2.00 5.25 6.82
C ASP A 12 0.88 4.32 6.36
N LEU A 13 1.19 3.44 5.41
CA LEU A 13 0.29 2.40 4.91
C LEU A 13 0.09 1.23 5.90
N THR A 14 0.64 1.31 7.11
CA THR A 14 0.38 0.34 8.19
C THR A 14 -0.66 0.80 9.20
N THR A 15 -1.15 2.04 9.07
CA THR A 15 -2.20 2.60 9.91
C THR A 15 -3.40 1.64 9.95
N ASP A 16 -3.82 1.25 11.15
CA ASP A 16 -4.97 0.38 11.43
C ASP A 16 -5.73 1.03 12.60
N THR A 17 -6.75 1.82 12.26
CA THR A 17 -7.45 2.72 13.18
C THR A 17 -8.30 1.96 14.21
N ASP A 18 -8.82 0.79 13.86
CA ASP A 18 -9.70 0.01 14.73
C ASP A 18 -9.07 -1.26 15.32
N ASN A 19 -7.82 -1.52 14.97
CA ASN A 19 -7.04 -2.68 15.37
C ASN A 19 -7.70 -4.00 14.95
N GLY A 20 -8.42 -3.99 13.83
CA GLY A 20 -9.05 -5.15 13.19
C GLY A 20 -8.06 -6.06 12.48
N GLY A 21 -6.87 -5.54 12.16
CA GLY A 21 -5.83 -6.26 11.45
C GLY A 21 -5.81 -5.98 9.95
N THR A 22 -6.75 -5.19 9.43
CA THR A 22 -6.70 -4.60 8.08
C THR A 22 -6.17 -3.17 8.16
N PRO A 23 -5.17 -2.76 7.37
CA PRO A 23 -4.78 -1.35 7.26
C PRO A 23 -5.88 -0.46 6.67
N ASP A 24 -5.98 0.78 7.15
CA ASP A 24 -6.97 1.79 6.77
C ASP A 24 -7.03 1.98 5.25
N TRP A 25 -5.88 1.99 4.56
CA TRP A 25 -5.84 2.18 3.11
C TRP A 25 -6.55 1.03 2.37
N ILE A 26 -6.40 -0.22 2.83
CA ILE A 26 -7.08 -1.38 2.27
C ILE A 26 -8.59 -1.25 2.49
N GLU A 27 -9.00 -0.82 3.67
CA GLU A 27 -10.41 -0.64 4.01
C GLU A 27 -11.06 0.47 3.18
N ILE A 28 -10.38 1.61 3.02
CA ILE A 28 -10.82 2.71 2.17
C ILE A 28 -10.98 2.22 0.73
N MET A 29 -10.02 1.44 0.24
CA MET A 29 -10.01 0.91 -1.12
C MET A 29 -11.15 -0.08 -1.35
N LEU A 30 -11.42 -0.95 -0.38
CA LEU A 30 -12.51 -1.95 -0.42
C LEU A 30 -13.87 -1.40 0.02
N GLY A 31 -13.92 -0.17 0.52
CA GLY A 31 -15.12 0.50 0.98
C GLY A 31 -15.69 -0.04 2.30
N THR A 32 -14.84 -0.64 3.15
CA THR A 32 -15.15 -1.04 4.53
C THR A 32 -14.86 0.10 5.50
N SER A 33 -15.12 -0.09 6.79
CA SER A 33 -15.08 0.98 7.78
C SER A 33 -13.82 0.89 8.63
N THR A 34 -12.93 1.88 8.53
CA THR A 34 -11.69 2.04 9.34
C THR A 34 -11.91 2.18 10.85
N THR A 35 -13.15 2.02 11.32
CA THR A 35 -13.54 2.17 12.72
C THR A 35 -14.39 1.00 13.22
N ASP A 36 -14.60 -0.04 12.41
CA ASP A 36 -15.41 -1.21 12.74
C ASP A 36 -14.69 -2.53 12.40
N PRO A 37 -13.95 -3.14 13.36
CA PRO A 37 -13.05 -4.25 13.09
C PRO A 37 -13.79 -5.57 12.76
N ALA A 38 -15.13 -5.50 12.71
CA ALA A 38 -16.00 -6.61 12.36
C ALA A 38 -16.33 -6.65 10.86
N ASP A 39 -16.03 -5.60 10.10
CA ASP A 39 -16.21 -5.54 8.65
C ASP A 39 -14.93 -5.65 7.83
N ASP A 40 -13.79 -5.86 8.52
CA ASP A 40 -12.50 -6.21 7.95
C ASP A 40 -12.61 -7.25 6.83
N PRO A 41 -12.17 -6.89 5.62
CA PRO A 41 -12.16 -7.81 4.50
C PRO A 41 -11.05 -8.87 4.65
N ILE A 42 -9.95 -8.54 5.34
CA ILE A 42 -8.76 -9.39 5.47
C ILE A 42 -8.12 -9.24 6.85
N ASP A 43 -8.24 -10.25 7.71
CA ASP A 43 -7.46 -10.34 8.96
C ASP A 43 -6.01 -10.75 8.65
N LEU A 44 -5.15 -9.78 8.35
CA LEU A 44 -3.70 -9.96 8.24
C LEU A 44 -3.05 -10.10 9.62
N GLY A 45 -3.71 -9.54 10.65
CA GLY A 45 -3.26 -9.49 12.04
C GLY A 45 -2.18 -8.42 12.26
N SER A 46 -2.18 -7.78 13.43
CA SER A 46 -1.33 -6.59 13.67
C SER A 46 0.19 -6.79 13.52
N THR A 47 0.68 -8.04 13.48
CA THR A 47 2.11 -8.34 13.24
C THR A 47 2.44 -8.48 11.76
N ALA A 48 1.44 -8.75 10.91
CA ALA A 48 1.59 -8.73 9.46
C ALA A 48 1.57 -7.31 8.89
N ASN A 49 1.22 -6.30 9.68
CA ASN A 49 1.34 -4.89 9.29
C ASN A 49 2.66 -4.29 9.79
N THR A 50 3.69 -5.11 10.02
CA THR A 50 5.03 -4.58 10.32
C THR A 50 5.62 -4.11 9.01
N ASP A 51 6.08 -2.86 8.99
CA ASP A 51 6.84 -2.21 7.93
C ASP A 51 8.09 -1.64 8.61
N THR A 52 9.21 -2.33 8.45
CA THR A 52 10.42 -2.11 9.24
C THR A 52 11.22 -0.90 8.75
N ASP A 53 11.15 -0.57 7.47
CA ASP A 53 11.85 0.57 6.87
C ASP A 53 10.95 1.79 6.58
N GLY A 54 9.64 1.60 6.65
CA GLY A 54 8.63 2.65 6.58
C GLY A 54 8.28 3.07 5.16
N ASP A 55 8.44 2.19 4.17
CA ASP A 55 8.12 2.50 2.76
C ASP A 55 6.65 2.27 2.39
N GLY A 56 5.86 1.77 3.35
CA GLY A 56 4.44 1.48 3.22
C GLY A 56 4.13 0.07 2.71
N VAL A 57 5.13 -0.76 2.43
CA VAL A 57 4.95 -2.17 2.09
C VAL A 57 5.25 -3.03 3.32
N PRO A 58 4.33 -3.91 3.74
CA PRO A 58 4.60 -4.76 4.89
C PRO A 58 5.76 -5.74 4.65
N ASP A 59 6.59 -5.97 5.67
CA ASP A 59 7.78 -6.85 5.65
C ASP A 59 7.52 -8.22 4.99
N TRP A 60 6.32 -8.78 5.18
CA TRP A 60 5.97 -10.10 4.65
C TRP A 60 5.68 -10.06 3.15
N VAL A 61 5.14 -8.96 2.63
CA VAL A 61 4.94 -8.73 1.19
C VAL A 61 6.30 -8.60 0.53
N GLU A 62 7.20 -7.83 1.14
CA GLU A 62 8.58 -7.67 0.68
C GLU A 62 9.33 -9.01 0.60
N VAL A 63 9.20 -9.84 1.63
CA VAL A 63 9.77 -11.20 1.64
C VAL A 63 9.22 -12.07 0.50
N ILE A 64 7.96 -11.89 0.10
CA ILE A 64 7.36 -12.60 -1.05
C ILE A 64 7.90 -12.05 -2.38
N MET A 65 8.02 -10.73 -2.49
CA MET A 65 8.57 -10.04 -3.66
C MET A 65 10.09 -10.27 -3.82
N GLY A 66 10.76 -10.63 -2.74
CA GLY A 66 12.20 -10.85 -2.69
C GLY A 66 13.01 -9.56 -2.49
N THR A 67 12.38 -8.54 -1.91
CA THR A 67 12.98 -7.28 -1.44
C THR A 67 13.44 -7.40 0.02
N ASP A 68 14.16 -6.41 0.52
CA ASP A 68 14.77 -6.36 1.85
C ASP A 68 13.96 -5.44 2.78
N PRO A 69 13.29 -5.98 3.83
CA PRO A 69 12.45 -5.18 4.73
C PRO A 69 13.15 -4.09 5.55
N GLU A 70 14.46 -3.91 5.36
CA GLU A 70 15.25 -2.85 5.98
C GLU A 70 15.70 -1.78 4.95
N ASP A 71 15.27 -1.88 3.68
CA ASP A 71 15.66 -1.03 2.55
C ASP A 71 14.45 -0.52 1.73
N ALA A 72 13.86 0.58 2.20
CA ALA A 72 12.73 1.33 1.62
C ALA A 72 12.86 1.78 0.14
N THR A 73 13.90 1.37 -0.57
CA THR A 73 14.18 1.77 -1.96
C THR A 73 14.27 0.61 -2.93
N ASP A 74 14.16 -0.64 -2.47
CA ASP A 74 14.27 -1.82 -3.32
C ASP A 74 12.93 -2.41 -3.77
N VAL A 75 11.81 -1.98 -3.17
CA VAL A 75 10.45 -2.22 -3.65
C VAL A 75 10.10 -1.30 -4.82
N ASP A 76 9.56 -1.89 -5.89
CA ASP A 76 8.95 -1.16 -7.00
C ASP A 76 7.43 -1.16 -6.83
N LEU A 77 6.88 -0.07 -6.29
CA LEU A 77 5.45 0.12 -6.05
C LEU A 77 4.60 0.18 -7.33
N THR A 78 5.24 0.16 -8.50
CA THR A 78 4.62 0.37 -9.81
C THR A 78 4.55 -0.89 -10.66
N THR A 79 5.19 -1.98 -10.23
CA THR A 79 5.16 -3.24 -10.98
C THR A 79 3.73 -3.78 -11.00
N ASP A 80 3.24 -4.07 -12.21
CA ASP A 80 1.94 -4.68 -12.52
C ASP A 80 2.19 -5.76 -13.59
N THR A 81 2.25 -7.01 -13.13
CA THR A 81 2.72 -8.16 -13.93
C THR A 81 1.75 -8.56 -15.02
N ASP A 82 0.44 -8.50 -14.76
CA ASP A 82 -0.60 -8.92 -15.69
C ASP A 82 -1.22 -7.76 -16.50
N SER A 83 -0.83 -6.52 -16.18
CA SER A 83 -1.35 -5.27 -16.77
C SER A 83 -2.86 -5.07 -16.53
N GLY A 84 -3.35 -5.59 -15.42
CA GLY A 84 -4.72 -5.49 -14.95
C GLY A 84 -5.06 -4.18 -14.26
N GLY A 85 -4.02 -3.46 -13.83
CA GLY A 85 -4.09 -2.13 -13.25
C GLY A 85 -3.98 -2.11 -11.73
N THR A 86 -3.75 -3.24 -11.07
CA THR A 86 -3.35 -3.31 -9.66
C THR A 86 -1.85 -3.63 -9.59
N PRO A 87 -1.05 -2.91 -8.80
CA PRO A 87 0.34 -3.29 -8.58
C PRO A 87 0.50 -4.61 -7.83
N ASP A 88 1.53 -5.39 -8.19
CA ASP A 88 1.82 -6.74 -7.65
C ASP A 88 1.84 -6.77 -6.11
N TRP A 89 2.40 -5.74 -5.48
CA TRP A 89 2.52 -5.70 -4.02
C TRP A 89 1.14 -5.58 -3.34
N ILE A 90 0.20 -4.87 -3.95
CA ILE A 90 -1.19 -4.76 -3.48
C ILE A 90 -1.90 -6.08 -3.70
N GLU A 91 -1.71 -6.70 -4.87
CA GLU A 91 -2.29 -8.01 -5.16
C GLU A 91 -1.82 -9.07 -4.16
N ILE A 92 -0.52 -9.09 -3.84
CA ILE A 92 0.06 -9.96 -2.82
C ILE A 92 -0.56 -9.64 -1.44
N ALA A 93 -0.66 -8.36 -1.07
CA ALA A 93 -1.25 -7.93 0.19
C ALA A 93 -2.70 -8.42 0.36
N LEU A 94 -3.45 -8.49 -0.74
CA LEU A 94 -4.85 -8.90 -0.78
C LEU A 94 -5.06 -10.40 -1.06
N GLY A 95 -3.98 -11.12 -1.39
CA GLY A 95 -4.02 -12.54 -1.75
C GLY A 95 -4.65 -12.82 -3.13
N LEU A 96 -4.51 -11.87 -4.05
CA LEU A 96 -4.93 -11.96 -5.47
C LEU A 96 -3.86 -12.64 -6.32
N ASP A 97 -4.21 -12.96 -7.58
CA ASP A 97 -3.32 -13.64 -8.53
C ASP A 97 -2.65 -12.64 -9.49
N ILE A 98 -1.36 -12.34 -9.26
CA ILE A 98 -0.52 -11.40 -10.05
C ILE A 98 -0.40 -11.73 -11.55
N ASP A 99 -0.89 -12.90 -11.99
CA ASP A 99 -0.86 -13.36 -13.37
C ASP A 99 -2.27 -13.34 -14.03
N ASP A 100 -3.34 -12.91 -13.33
CA ASP A 100 -4.74 -12.89 -13.81
C ASP A 100 -5.37 -11.48 -13.80
N PRO A 101 -5.41 -10.78 -14.96
CA PRO A 101 -5.86 -9.39 -15.06
C PRO A 101 -7.38 -9.24 -14.94
N THR A 102 -8.07 -10.30 -14.51
CA THR A 102 -9.49 -10.31 -14.18
C THR A 102 -9.75 -10.43 -12.69
N ASP A 103 -8.71 -10.64 -11.89
CA ASP A 103 -8.73 -10.66 -10.43
C ASP A 103 -8.29 -9.32 -9.81
N ASP A 104 -8.29 -8.25 -10.62
CA ASP A 104 -8.05 -6.88 -10.16
C ASP A 104 -9.31 -6.18 -9.64
N PRO A 105 -9.46 -5.99 -8.33
CA PRO A 105 -10.49 -5.12 -7.79
C PRO A 105 -10.21 -3.65 -8.08
N PHE A 106 -8.96 -3.28 -8.43
CA PHE A 106 -8.52 -1.90 -8.57
C PHE A 106 -7.95 -1.64 -9.96
N ASN A 107 -8.27 -0.48 -10.52
CA ASN A 107 -7.66 -0.01 -11.76
C ASN A 107 -6.90 1.27 -11.43
N LEU A 108 -5.79 1.10 -10.73
CA LEU A 108 -4.84 2.16 -10.39
C LEU A 108 -4.02 2.54 -11.63
N GLY A 109 -3.81 1.60 -12.58
CA GLY A 109 -3.30 1.87 -13.92
C GLY A 109 -1.98 2.66 -13.94
N ASP A 110 -1.84 3.59 -14.90
CA ASP A 110 -0.66 4.50 -15.02
C ASP A 110 -0.45 5.42 -13.80
N VAL A 111 -1.43 5.51 -12.88
CA VAL A 111 -1.34 6.36 -11.68
C VAL A 111 -0.45 5.71 -10.62
N ALA A 112 -0.25 4.38 -10.66
CA ALA A 112 0.64 3.66 -9.74
C ALA A 112 2.08 4.22 -9.70
N GLY A 113 2.56 4.71 -10.85
CA GLY A 113 3.87 5.34 -10.99
C GLY A 113 3.83 6.82 -11.37
N THR A 114 2.67 7.47 -11.25
CA THR A 114 2.61 8.93 -11.35
C THR A 114 2.88 9.50 -9.98
N ASP A 115 3.90 10.34 -9.90
CA ASP A 115 4.32 11.12 -8.74
C ASP A 115 4.46 12.56 -9.27
N THR A 116 3.40 13.34 -9.08
CA THR A 116 3.16 14.61 -9.78
C THR A 116 4.02 15.74 -9.22
N ASP A 117 4.28 15.75 -7.91
CA ASP A 117 5.13 16.74 -7.25
C ASP A 117 6.58 16.29 -7.05
N GLY A 118 6.85 14.98 -7.16
CA GLY A 118 8.19 14.40 -7.14
C GLY A 118 8.74 14.16 -5.74
N ASP A 119 7.87 13.99 -4.74
CA ASP A 119 8.25 13.74 -3.34
C ASP A 119 8.64 12.27 -3.09
N GLY A 120 8.29 11.37 -4.02
CA GLY A 120 8.55 9.95 -3.96
C GLY A 120 7.34 9.10 -3.54
N VAL A 121 6.19 9.72 -3.24
CA VAL A 121 4.90 9.09 -3.02
C VAL A 121 4.10 9.14 -4.32
N PRO A 122 3.56 8.01 -4.81
CA PRO A 122 2.69 8.06 -5.98
C PRO A 122 1.34 8.75 -5.69
N ASP A 123 0.83 9.52 -6.66
CA ASP A 123 -0.43 10.28 -6.60
C ASP A 123 -1.62 9.45 -6.06
N TRP A 124 -1.68 8.16 -6.41
CA TRP A 124 -2.78 7.30 -5.98
C TRP A 124 -2.73 6.99 -4.49
N VAL A 125 -1.53 6.89 -3.91
CA VAL A 125 -1.34 6.70 -2.47
C VAL A 125 -1.82 7.95 -1.75
N GLU A 126 -1.43 9.11 -2.25
CA GLU A 126 -1.85 10.40 -1.70
C GLU A 126 -3.37 10.59 -1.74
N ILE A 127 -4.01 10.21 -2.86
CA ILE A 127 -5.48 10.23 -2.99
C ILE A 127 -6.17 9.36 -1.93
N ILE A 128 -5.62 8.17 -1.63
CA ILE A 128 -6.20 7.25 -0.64
C ILE A 128 -5.99 7.77 0.78
N MET A 129 -4.81 8.34 1.05
CA MET A 129 -4.45 8.91 2.35
C MET A 129 -5.09 10.29 2.58
N GLY A 130 -5.65 10.90 1.53
CA GLY A 130 -6.29 12.21 1.57
C GLY A 130 -5.32 13.39 1.61
N THR A 131 -4.08 13.18 1.14
CA THR A 131 -3.10 14.22 0.84
C THR A 131 -3.31 14.75 -0.59
N ASP A 132 -2.58 15.80 -0.99
CA ASP A 132 -2.77 16.49 -2.27
C ASP A 132 -1.62 16.14 -3.23
N PRO A 133 -1.85 15.43 -4.35
CA PRO A 133 -0.81 15.02 -5.30
C PRO A 133 0.02 16.12 -5.98
N GLU A 134 -0.20 17.37 -5.61
CA GLU A 134 0.54 18.52 -6.11
C GLU A 134 1.35 19.23 -4.99
N ASP A 135 1.35 18.69 -3.76
CA ASP A 135 1.88 19.30 -2.54
C ASP A 135 2.87 18.39 -1.80
N ALA A 136 4.15 18.51 -2.22
CA ALA A 136 5.35 17.96 -1.57
C ALA A 136 5.87 18.78 -0.36
#